data_AF-A0A933H5Y5-F1
#
_entry.id   AF-A0A933H5Y5-F1
#
_cell.length_a   1.000
_cell.length_b   1.000
_cell.length_c   1.000
_cell.angle_alpha   90.00
_cell.angle_beta   90.00
_cell.angle_gamma   90.00
#
_symmetry.space_group_name_H-M   'P 1'
#
loop_
_entity.id
_entity.type
_entity.pdbx_description
1 polymer ?
#
loop_
_entity_poly.entity_id
_entity_poly.type
_entity_poly.pdbx_seq_one_letter_code
_entity_poly.pdbx_strand_id
1 'polypeptide(L)'
;MLSAMNIPKKKFEDMVHDIAAQFVESLPPDLRADAVNVILNVADKPSPDQLDEDEDGDDLLGLYEGVPLVERHPDDVILEPDHITLFRIALMEMCEDEKELREEIRAT
;
A
#
# COMPACT_ATOMS: atom_id res chain seq x y z
N MET A 1 20.21 -19.70 -10.35
CA MET A 1 18.81 -19.37 -10.08
C MET A 1 18.83 -18.42 -8.89
N LEU A 2 18.38 -17.18 -9.07
CA LEU A 2 18.03 -16.33 -7.93
C LEU A 2 16.87 -17.03 -7.22
N SER A 3 17.03 -17.28 -5.91
CA SER A 3 15.91 -17.78 -5.12
C SER A 3 14.95 -16.62 -4.96
N ALA A 4 13.72 -16.76 -5.45
CA ALA A 4 12.68 -15.75 -5.21
C ALA A 4 12.53 -15.56 -3.69
N MET A 5 12.47 -14.29 -3.27
CA MET A 5 12.21 -13.94 -1.88
C MET A 5 10.82 -14.48 -1.49
N ASN A 6 10.76 -15.22 -0.39
CA ASN A 6 9.51 -15.80 0.09
C ASN A 6 9.26 -15.37 1.54
N ILE A 7 8.50 -14.30 1.69
CA ILE A 7 8.08 -13.80 3.01
C ILE A 7 6.65 -14.26 3.27
N PRO A 8 6.40 -15.02 4.36
CA PRO A 8 5.04 -15.42 4.74
C PRO A 8 4.12 -14.21 4.89
N LYS A 9 2.87 -14.34 4.46
CA LYS A 9 1.88 -13.25 4.48
C LYS A 9 1.86 -12.49 5.81
N LYS A 10 1.81 -13.21 6.94
CA LYS A 10 1.80 -12.58 8.27
C LYS A 10 3.04 -11.72 8.55
N LYS A 11 4.23 -12.20 8.19
CA LYS A 11 5.46 -11.40 8.35
C LYS A 11 5.43 -10.17 7.45
N PHE A 12 4.89 -10.28 6.24
CA PHE A 12 4.73 -9.15 5.34
C PHE A 12 3.76 -8.10 5.89
N GLU A 13 2.59 -8.53 6.38
CA GLU A 13 1.63 -7.67 7.07
C GLU A 13 2.28 -6.91 8.23
N ASP A 14 3.03 -7.62 9.08
CA ASP A 14 3.72 -7.00 10.23
C ASP A 14 4.75 -5.95 9.77
N MET A 15 5.54 -6.23 8.72
CA MET A 15 6.47 -5.25 8.14
C MET A 15 5.76 -4.01 7.60
N VAL A 16 4.67 -4.20 6.85
CA VAL A 16 3.86 -3.11 6.29
C VAL A 16 3.32 -2.22 7.40
N HIS A 17 2.74 -2.81 8.45
CA HIS A 17 2.20 -2.06 9.59
C HIS A 17 3.30 -1.30 10.35
N ASP A 18 4.45 -1.91 10.59
CA ASP A 18 5.58 -1.27 11.27
C ASP A 18 6.11 -0.07 10.47
N ILE A 19 6.24 -0.21 9.14
CA ILE A 19 6.71 0.85 8.26
C ILE A 19 5.69 1.98 8.18
N ALA A 20 4.41 1.65 8.04
CA ALA A 20 3.33 2.63 7.98
C ALA A 20 3.25 3.46 9.28
N ALA A 21 3.35 2.81 10.44
CA ALA A 21 3.36 3.51 11.74
C ALA A 21 4.53 4.50 11.82
N GLN A 22 5.74 4.07 11.47
CA GLN A 22 6.93 4.94 11.44
C GLN A 22 6.79 6.09 10.43
N PHE A 23 6.17 5.83 9.28
CA PHE A 23 5.91 6.83 8.27
C PHE A 23 4.95 7.90 8.80
N VAL A 24 3.82 7.51 9.37
CA VAL A 24 2.82 8.42 9.94
C VAL A 24 3.42 9.26 11.08
N GLU A 25 4.26 8.68 11.93
CA GLU A 25 4.98 9.41 12.97
C GLU A 25 5.98 10.44 12.42
N SER A 26 6.53 10.20 11.22
CA SER A 26 7.44 11.12 10.52
C SER A 26 6.73 12.26 9.79
N LEU A 27 5.41 12.18 9.59
CA LEU A 27 4.64 13.21 8.91
C LEU A 27 4.51 14.49 9.77
N PRO A 28 4.45 15.68 9.12
CA PRO A 28 3.98 16.92 9.75
C PRO A 28 2.64 16.72 10.48
N PRO A 29 2.40 17.45 11.60
CA PRO A 29 1.19 17.27 12.41
C PRO A 29 -0.13 17.35 11.62
N ASP A 30 -0.21 18.26 10.65
CA ASP A 30 -1.41 18.47 9.85
C ASP A 30 -1.68 17.25 8.95
N LEU A 31 -0.65 16.69 8.30
CA LEU A 31 -0.77 15.49 7.46
C LEU A 31 -1.01 14.22 8.28
N ARG A 32 -0.52 14.17 9.52
CA ARG A 32 -0.77 13.04 10.43
C ARG A 32 -2.24 12.91 10.80
N ALA A 33 -2.94 14.03 10.94
CA ALA A 33 -4.37 14.05 11.22
C ALA A 33 -5.20 13.55 10.04
N ASP A 34 -4.72 13.73 8.80
CA ASP A 34 -5.39 13.19 7.61
C ASP A 34 -5.10 11.70 7.41
N ALA A 35 -3.87 11.25 7.74
CA ALA A 35 -3.45 9.87 7.59
C ALA A 35 -4.24 8.86 8.44
N VAL A 36 -4.84 9.29 9.58
CA VAL A 36 -5.68 8.41 10.42
C VAL A 36 -7.01 8.02 9.77
N ASN A 37 -7.40 8.65 8.65
CA ASN A 37 -8.61 8.32 7.91
C ASN A 37 -8.38 7.32 6.76
N VAL A 38 -7.18 6.74 6.65
CA VAL A 38 -6.83 5.76 5.61
C VAL A 38 -6.68 4.36 6.22
N ILE A 39 -7.31 3.36 5.61
CA ILE A 39 -7.20 1.95 5.96
C ILE A 39 -6.12 1.30 5.10
N LEU A 40 -5.09 0.73 5.75
CA LEU A 40 -4.04 -0.02 5.08
C LEU A 40 -4.35 -1.52 5.04
N ASN A 41 -4.37 -2.08 3.83
CA ASN A 41 -4.65 -3.47 3.54
C ASN A 41 -3.43 -4.16 2.88
N VAL A 42 -3.39 -5.48 3.00
CA VAL A 42 -2.42 -6.33 2.33
C VAL A 42 -3.14 -7.45 1.60
N ALA A 43 -2.86 -7.59 0.31
CA ALA A 43 -3.34 -8.68 -0.53
C ALA A 43 -2.16 -9.38 -1.22
N ASP A 44 -2.36 -10.61 -1.68
CA ASP A 44 -1.33 -11.30 -2.46
C ASP A 44 -1.28 -10.76 -3.89
N LYS A 45 -2.44 -10.51 -4.51
CA LYS A 45 -2.64 -9.95 -5.85
C LYS A 45 -3.89 -9.06 -5.87
N PRO A 46 -4.00 -8.12 -6.84
CA PRO A 46 -5.23 -7.38 -7.07
C PRO A 46 -6.39 -8.30 -7.42
N SER A 47 -7.59 -7.88 -7.03
CA SER A 47 -8.84 -8.50 -7.50
C SER A 47 -9.18 -8.02 -8.92
N PRO A 48 -10.02 -8.75 -9.69
CA PRO A 48 -10.43 -8.31 -11.02
C PRO A 48 -11.08 -6.92 -11.05
N ASP A 49 -11.78 -6.53 -9.97
CA ASP A 49 -12.44 -5.21 -9.88
C ASP A 49 -11.43 -4.07 -9.59
N GLN A 50 -10.21 -4.40 -9.20
CA GLN A 50 -9.10 -3.47 -8.95
C GLN A 50 -8.17 -3.28 -10.16
N LEU A 51 -8.47 -3.95 -11.28
CA LEU A 51 -7.68 -3.90 -12.51
C LEU A 51 -8.48 -3.23 -13.63
N ASP A 52 -7.77 -2.48 -14.47
CA ASP A 52 -8.31 -2.05 -15.75
C ASP A 52 -8.44 -3.26 -16.71
N GLU A 53 -9.34 -3.18 -17.68
CA GLU A 53 -9.70 -4.31 -18.57
C GLU A 53 -8.50 -4.95 -19.31
N ASP A 54 -7.40 -4.21 -19.47
CA ASP A 54 -6.19 -4.62 -20.19
C ASP A 54 -4.98 -4.91 -19.28
N GLU A 55 -5.13 -4.93 -17.95
CA GLU A 55 -4.01 -5.12 -17.00
C GLU A 55 -3.99 -6.51 -16.35
N ASP A 56 -2.84 -7.18 -16.37
CA ASP A 56 -2.62 -8.48 -15.71
C ASP A 56 -2.34 -8.35 -14.20
N GLY A 57 -2.16 -7.12 -13.70
CA GLY A 57 -2.01 -6.80 -12.27
C GLY A 57 -0.72 -7.25 -11.60
N ASP A 58 0.17 -7.93 -12.32
CA ASP A 58 1.42 -8.48 -11.78
C ASP A 58 2.45 -7.38 -11.43
N ASP A 59 2.41 -6.23 -12.10
CA ASP A 59 3.29 -5.08 -11.82
C ASP A 59 2.66 -4.04 -10.87
N LEU A 60 1.40 -4.25 -10.44
CA LEU A 60 0.71 -3.32 -9.53
C LEU A 60 1.21 -3.56 -8.10
N LEU A 61 2.02 -2.63 -7.58
CA LEU A 61 2.61 -2.74 -6.25
C LEU A 61 1.65 -2.36 -5.12
N GLY A 62 0.79 -1.39 -5.40
CA GLY A 62 -0.24 -0.94 -4.49
C GLY A 62 -1.32 -0.14 -5.20
N LEU A 63 -2.46 0.01 -4.53
CA LEU A 63 -3.63 0.71 -5.03
C LEU A 63 -4.20 1.60 -3.93
N TYR A 64 -4.48 2.86 -4.27
CA TYR A 64 -5.27 3.77 -3.44
C TYR A 64 -6.70 3.81 -3.96
N GLU A 65 -7.66 3.50 -3.09
CA GLU A 65 -9.09 3.49 -3.39
C GLU A 65 -9.78 4.53 -2.49
N GLY A 66 -10.26 5.61 -3.10
CA GLY A 66 -10.85 6.74 -2.39
C GLY A 66 -10.73 8.02 -3.20
N VAL A 67 -11.18 9.13 -2.63
CA VAL A 67 -10.99 10.45 -3.25
C VAL A 67 -9.62 10.97 -2.80
N PRO A 68 -8.66 11.25 -3.71
CA PRO A 68 -7.35 11.75 -3.34
C PRO A 68 -7.47 13.01 -2.47
N LEU A 69 -6.61 13.14 -1.45
CA LEU A 69 -6.63 14.29 -0.53
C LEU A 69 -6.57 15.64 -1.26
N VAL A 70 -5.87 15.71 -2.39
CA VAL A 70 -5.74 16.94 -3.21
C VAL A 70 -6.99 17.29 -4.02
N GLU A 71 -7.90 16.33 -4.19
CA GLU A 71 -9.14 16.48 -4.96
C GLU A 71 -10.38 16.65 -4.07
N ARG A 72 -10.23 16.43 -2.76
CA ARG A 72 -11.32 16.60 -1.78
C ARG A 72 -11.71 18.06 -1.65
N HIS A 73 -13.00 18.34 -1.79
CA HIS A 73 -13.59 19.63 -1.48
C HIS A 73 -14.11 19.66 -0.04
N PRO A 74 -14.12 20.84 0.63
CA PRO A 74 -14.65 20.99 1.99
C PRO A 74 -16.13 20.60 2.13
N ASP A 75 -16.88 20.60 1.02
CA ASP A 75 -18.31 20.29 0.97
C ASP A 75 -18.59 18.81 0.67
N ASP A 76 -17.55 17.98 0.45
CA ASP A 76 -17.72 16.57 0.13
C ASP A 76 -18.18 15.78 1.36
N VAL A 77 -19.22 14.97 1.17
CA VAL A 77 -19.66 14.00 2.18
C VAL A 77 -18.86 12.72 2.01
N ILE A 78 -17.79 12.57 2.81
CA ILE A 78 -16.98 11.36 2.85
C ILE A 78 -17.71 10.31 3.71
N LEU A 79 -18.25 9.28 3.06
CA LEU A 79 -19.03 8.23 3.72
C LEU A 79 -18.18 7.01 4.13
N GLU A 80 -17.05 6.80 3.45
CA GLU A 80 -16.15 5.68 3.69
C GLU A 80 -14.69 6.19 3.76
N PRO A 81 -13.84 5.58 4.59
CA PRO A 81 -12.42 5.91 4.63
C PRO A 81 -11.74 5.54 3.31
N ASP A 82 -10.59 6.14 3.01
CA ASP A 82 -9.80 5.67 1.87
C ASP A 82 -9.11 4.36 2.23
N HIS A 83 -8.77 3.59 1.22
CA HIS A 83 -8.03 2.35 1.35
C HIS A 83 -6.70 2.46 0.59
N ILE A 84 -5.62 2.00 1.20
CA ILE A 84 -4.37 1.66 0.50
C ILE A 84 -4.23 0.15 0.58
N THR A 85 -4.08 -0.52 -0.54
CA THR A 85 -3.82 -1.96 -0.60
C THR A 85 -2.43 -2.18 -1.19
N LEU A 86 -1.53 -2.85 -0.46
CA LEU A 86 -0.23 -3.29 -1.00
C LEU A 86 -0.30 -4.75 -1.46
N PHE A 87 0.29 -5.03 -2.62
CA PHE A 87 0.27 -6.34 -3.26
C PHE A 87 1.58 -7.09 -3.04
N ARG A 88 1.53 -8.08 -2.14
CA ARG A 88 2.70 -8.80 -1.61
C ARG A 88 3.51 -9.50 -2.69
N ILE A 89 2.86 -10.12 -3.69
CA ILE A 89 3.59 -10.89 -4.71
C ILE A 89 4.38 -9.95 -5.61
N ALA A 90 3.74 -8.92 -6.17
CA ALA A 90 4.40 -7.93 -7.03
C ALA A 90 5.61 -7.28 -6.33
N LEU A 91 5.44 -6.84 -5.08
CA LEU A 91 6.52 -6.26 -4.28
C LEU A 91 7.69 -7.22 -4.03
N MET A 92 7.41 -8.51 -3.75
CA MET A 92 8.48 -9.51 -3.57
C MET A 92 9.17 -9.91 -4.87
N GLU A 93 8.50 -9.80 -6.01
CA GLU A 93 9.07 -10.09 -7.33
C GLU A 93 9.92 -8.93 -7.84
N MET A 94 9.55 -7.69 -7.50
CA MET A 94 10.30 -6.49 -7.85
C MET A 94 11.63 -6.33 -7.07
N CYS A 95 11.70 -6.83 -5.83
CA CYS A 95 12.84 -6.59 -4.94
C CYS A 95 13.79 -7.79 -4.84
N GLU A 96 15.09 -7.54 -4.78
CA GLU A 96 16.14 -8.56 -4.64
C GLU A 96 16.27 -9.10 -3.21
N ASP A 97 16.04 -8.26 -2.21
CA ASP A 97 16.16 -8.62 -0.79
C ASP A 97 15.16 -7.91 0.16
N GLU A 98 15.15 -8.32 1.44
CA GLU A 98 14.24 -7.77 2.46
C GLU A 98 14.52 -6.28 2.76
N LYS A 99 15.74 -5.77 2.51
CA LYS A 99 16.06 -4.36 2.72
C LYS A 99 15.43 -3.51 1.62
N GLU A 100 15.61 -3.91 0.36
CA GLU A 100 14.98 -3.26 -0.78
C GLU A 100 13.46 -3.31 -0.66
N LEU A 101 12.89 -4.45 -0.26
CA LEU A 101 11.45 -4.60 -0.05
C LEU A 101 10.89 -3.60 0.97
N ARG A 102 11.61 -3.35 2.08
CA ARG A 102 11.18 -2.36 3.07
C ARG A 102 11.22 -0.94 2.52
N GLU A 103 12.20 -0.64 1.68
CA GLU A 103 12.33 0.66 1.02
C GLU A 103 11.18 0.85 0.00
N GLU A 104 10.86 -0.19 -0.77
CA GLU A 104 9.77 -0.18 -1.74
C GLU A 104 8.39 -0.08 -1.07
N ILE A 105 8.15 -0.82 0.02
CA ILE A 105 6.92 -0.70 0.83
C ILE A 105 6.73 0.73 1.35
N ARG A 106 7.81 1.45 1.68
CA ARG A 106 7.74 2.84 2.14
C ARG A 106 7.49 3.81 0.98
N ALA A 107 7.99 3.49 -0.21
CA ALA A 107 7.89 4.35 -1.38
C ALA A 107 6.51 4.26 -2.06
N THR A 108 5.88 3.09 -2.00
CA THR A 108 4.50 2.84 -2.47
C THR A 108 3.47 3.46 -1.53
#